data_AF-A0A1Y1N5C4-F1
#
_entry.id   AF-A0A1Y1N5C4-F1
#
_cell.length_a   1.000
_cell.length_b   1.000
_cell.length_c   1.000
_cell.angle_alpha   90.00
_cell.angle_beta   90.00
_cell.angle_gamma   90.00
#
_symmetry.space_group_name_H-M   'P 1'
#
loop_
_entity.id
_entity.type
_entity.pdbx_description
1 polymer ?
#
loop_
_entity_poly.entity_id
_entity_poly.type
_entity_poly.pdbx_seq_one_letter_code
_entity_poly.pdbx_strand_id
1 'polypeptide(L)'
;MLVKEYRIPIPLTVEEYRIAQLYMIAKKSREESSGAGSGVEILVNEPYSDGPGGQGQYTHKIYHIGSHLPGWLKGILPKTALMADEEAWNAYPYTKTRYTCPFVEKFYLEIETYYFNDNGHQENVFRLNGSDLRNRIVDTIDIVRDQLYGTDYVKEEDPKYYRSEKTGRGPLTETWLEDYWNEVCDAVLLPLKLVCFRFRGELSRYETENR
;
A
#
# COMPACT_ATOMS: atom_id res chain seq x y z
N MET A 1 16.97 7.91 6.71
CA MET A 1 15.67 7.21 6.51
C MET A 1 15.08 7.80 5.26
N LEU A 2 14.65 6.97 4.31
CA LEU A 2 13.99 7.44 3.10
C LEU A 2 12.49 7.50 3.41
N VAL A 3 11.85 8.63 3.13
CA VAL A 3 10.42 8.83 3.33
C VAL A 3 9.80 9.20 2.00
N LYS A 4 8.87 8.37 1.53
CA LYS A 4 8.10 8.61 0.32
C LYS A 4 6.61 8.63 0.65
N GLU A 5 5.93 9.69 0.29
CA GLU A 5 4.49 9.85 0.41
C GLU A 5 3.88 9.71 -0.98
N TYR A 6 3.06 8.70 -1.19
CA TYR A 6 2.26 8.51 -2.39
C TYR A 6 0.83 8.95 -2.14
N ARG A 7 0.37 9.88 -2.97
CA ARG A 7 -1.02 10.34 -2.97
C ARG A 7 -1.74 9.61 -4.09
N ILE A 8 -2.76 8.83 -3.76
CA ILE A 8 -3.48 7.98 -4.70
C ILE A 8 -4.96 8.39 -4.69
N PRO A 9 -5.37 9.29 -5.59
CA PRO A 9 -6.76 9.63 -5.81
C PRO A 9 -7.51 8.40 -6.31
N ILE A 10 -8.73 8.16 -5.80
CA ILE A 10 -9.54 7.01 -6.18
C ILE A 10 -11.00 7.43 -6.31
N PRO A 11 -11.72 7.07 -7.38
CA PRO A 11 -13.11 7.46 -7.60
C PRO A 11 -14.12 6.62 -6.79
N LEU A 12 -13.93 6.54 -5.46
CA LEU A 12 -14.84 5.87 -4.53
C LEU A 12 -15.38 6.87 -3.51
N THR A 13 -15.72 6.47 -2.29
CA THR A 13 -15.86 7.31 -1.08
C THR A 13 -15.01 6.64 -0.01
N VAL A 14 -14.65 7.33 1.08
CA VAL A 14 -13.90 6.70 2.19
C VAL A 14 -14.67 5.46 2.69
N GLU A 15 -15.99 5.56 2.81
CA GLU A 15 -16.81 4.42 3.24
C GLU A 15 -16.86 3.28 2.20
N GLU A 16 -16.99 3.58 0.91
CA GLU A 16 -16.91 2.54 -0.14
C GLU A 16 -15.52 1.90 -0.20
N TYR A 17 -14.46 2.70 -0.01
CA TYR A 17 -13.09 2.20 0.00
C TYR A 17 -12.87 1.26 1.18
N ARG A 18 -13.43 1.54 2.36
CA ARG A 18 -13.37 0.64 3.52
C ARG A 18 -13.92 -0.76 3.17
N ILE A 19 -15.09 -0.80 2.53
CA ILE A 19 -15.73 -2.06 2.12
C ILE A 19 -14.87 -2.76 1.05
N ALA A 20 -14.42 -2.01 0.05
CA ALA A 20 -13.56 -2.53 -1.01
C ALA A 20 -12.24 -3.08 -0.47
N GLN A 21 -11.62 -2.40 0.50
CA GLN A 21 -10.38 -2.82 1.14
C GLN A 21 -10.57 -4.17 1.85
N LEU A 22 -11.63 -4.33 2.64
CA LEU A 22 -11.91 -5.59 3.32
C LEU A 22 -12.12 -6.73 2.33
N TYR A 23 -12.86 -6.47 1.24
CA TYR A 23 -13.02 -7.43 0.15
C TYR A 23 -11.67 -7.79 -0.49
N MET A 24 -10.84 -6.80 -0.79
CA MET A 24 -9.54 -7.01 -1.42
C MET A 24 -8.58 -7.77 -0.50
N ILE A 25 -8.59 -7.49 0.80
CA ILE A 25 -7.83 -8.25 1.80
C ILE A 25 -8.30 -9.71 1.81
N ALA A 26 -9.60 -9.97 1.83
CA ALA A 26 -10.14 -11.33 1.80
C ALA A 26 -9.82 -12.06 0.50
N LYS A 27 -9.95 -11.38 -0.65
CA LYS A 27 -9.60 -11.92 -1.98
C LYS A 27 -8.10 -12.26 -2.04
N LYS A 28 -7.23 -11.33 -1.63
CA LYS A 28 -5.78 -11.55 -1.59
C LYS A 28 -5.39 -12.65 -0.64
N SER A 29 -5.97 -12.68 0.55
CA SER A 29 -5.73 -13.78 1.50
C SER A 29 -6.12 -15.14 0.92
N ARG A 30 -7.22 -15.23 0.17
CA ARG A 30 -7.61 -16.47 -0.53
C ARG A 30 -6.59 -16.86 -1.60
N GLU A 31 -6.15 -15.92 -2.44
CA GLU A 31 -5.11 -16.13 -3.45
C GLU A 31 -3.78 -16.58 -2.81
N GLU A 32 -3.39 -15.93 -1.71
CA GLU A 32 -2.20 -16.26 -0.90
C GLU A 32 -2.32 -17.59 -0.14
N SER A 33 -3.52 -18.12 0.06
CA SER A 33 -3.73 -19.38 0.80
C SER A 33 -3.96 -20.58 -0.12
N SER A 34 -4.23 -20.37 -1.41
CA SER A 34 -4.53 -21.44 -2.38
C SER A 34 -3.40 -21.63 -3.40
N GLY A 35 -2.40 -22.44 -3.06
CA GLY A 35 -1.35 -22.88 -3.97
C GLY A 35 -0.32 -23.76 -3.26
N ALA A 36 0.24 -24.77 -3.93
CA ALA A 36 1.14 -25.77 -3.34
C ALA A 36 2.51 -25.24 -2.85
N GLY A 37 2.68 -23.93 -2.73
CA GLY A 37 3.91 -23.26 -2.29
C GLY A 37 3.71 -21.77 -2.02
N SER A 38 2.55 -21.37 -1.49
CA SER A 38 2.14 -19.97 -1.40
C SER A 38 3.06 -19.07 -0.58
N GLY A 39 3.84 -19.66 0.33
CA GLY A 39 4.89 -18.95 1.05
C GLY A 39 4.37 -17.87 1.98
N VAL A 40 3.11 -17.92 2.44
CA VAL A 40 2.58 -17.00 3.45
C VAL A 40 1.96 -17.80 4.60
N GLU A 41 2.41 -17.54 5.83
CA GLU A 41 1.87 -18.13 7.06
C GLU A 41 1.16 -17.03 7.87
N ILE A 42 -0.10 -17.26 8.26
CA ILE A 42 -0.85 -16.32 9.11
C ILE A 42 -0.72 -16.79 10.57
N LEU A 43 -0.01 -16.02 11.39
CA LEU A 43 0.24 -16.36 12.79
C LEU A 43 -0.84 -15.80 13.72
N VAL A 44 -1.23 -14.54 13.50
CA VAL A 44 -2.21 -13.83 14.35
C VAL A 44 -3.21 -13.11 13.46
N ASN A 45 -4.48 -13.14 13.85
CA ASN A 45 -5.56 -12.36 13.25
C ASN A 45 -6.64 -12.11 14.30
N GLU A 46 -6.51 -11.03 15.06
CA GLU A 46 -7.38 -10.73 16.20
C GLU A 46 -7.65 -9.23 16.37
N PRO A 47 -8.78 -8.84 16.98
CA PRO A 47 -9.03 -7.45 17.31
C PRO A 47 -8.07 -6.95 18.41
N TYR A 48 -7.74 -5.67 18.37
CA TYR A 48 -6.97 -4.97 19.41
C TYR A 48 -7.65 -3.67 19.84
N SER A 49 -7.37 -3.20 21.05
CA SER A 49 -7.96 -1.99 21.64
C SER A 49 -6.97 -0.88 22.00
N ASP A 50 -5.67 -1.18 22.02
CA ASP A 50 -4.61 -0.21 22.37
C ASP A 50 -3.39 -0.39 21.46
N GLY A 51 -3.47 0.18 20.25
CA GLY A 51 -2.41 0.10 19.24
C GLY A 51 -2.41 1.29 18.27
N PRO A 52 -1.60 1.24 17.21
CA PRO A 52 -1.52 2.30 16.19
C PRO A 52 -2.90 2.64 15.60
N GLY A 53 -3.38 3.86 15.81
CA GLY A 53 -4.72 4.28 15.38
C GLY A 53 -5.85 4.00 16.39
N GLY A 54 -5.53 3.52 17.59
CA GLY A 54 -6.47 3.27 18.67
C GLY A 54 -6.87 1.81 18.74
N GLN A 55 -8.02 1.46 18.16
CA GLN A 55 -8.59 0.11 18.14
C GLN A 55 -8.81 -0.37 16.71
N GLY A 56 -8.67 -1.67 16.46
CA GLY A 56 -8.79 -2.21 15.12
C GLY A 56 -8.56 -3.71 15.04
N GLN A 57 -8.14 -4.18 13.86
CA GLN A 57 -7.72 -5.56 13.63
C GLN A 57 -6.20 -5.64 13.51
N TYR A 58 -5.58 -6.56 14.25
CA TYR A 58 -4.17 -6.87 14.17
C TYR A 58 -3.96 -8.17 13.41
N THR A 59 -3.00 -8.18 12.49
CA THR A 59 -2.55 -9.40 11.82
C THR A 59 -1.04 -9.52 11.85
N HIS A 60 -0.54 -10.73 12.09
CA HIS A 60 0.88 -11.06 11.95
C HIS A 60 1.01 -12.20 10.93
N LYS A 61 1.77 -11.97 9.88
CA LYS A 61 2.08 -12.96 8.85
C LYS A 61 3.58 -13.13 8.66
N ILE A 62 3.99 -14.32 8.23
CA ILE A 62 5.35 -14.61 7.77
C ILE A 62 5.32 -14.92 6.27
N TYR A 63 6.09 -14.16 5.49
CA TYR A 63 6.31 -14.39 4.07
C TYR A 63 7.61 -15.18 3.87
N HIS A 64 7.53 -16.39 3.35
CA HIS A 64 8.63 -17.25 2.93
C HIS A 64 9.10 -16.88 1.52
N ILE A 65 9.92 -15.84 1.40
CA ILE A 65 10.47 -15.33 0.14
C ILE A 65 11.53 -16.25 -0.51
N GLY A 66 11.83 -17.39 0.10
CA GLY A 66 12.85 -18.33 -0.37
C GLY A 66 12.62 -18.88 -1.78
N SER A 67 11.39 -18.92 -2.30
CA SER A 67 11.09 -19.31 -3.70
C SER A 67 11.47 -18.23 -4.71
N HIS A 68 11.41 -16.95 -4.34
CA HIS A 68 11.57 -15.80 -5.23
C HIS A 68 13.01 -15.26 -5.33
N LEU A 69 13.93 -15.71 -4.48
CA LEU A 69 15.33 -15.25 -4.52
C LEU A 69 16.16 -15.97 -5.62
N PRO A 70 17.19 -15.32 -6.20
CA PRO A 70 18.11 -15.97 -7.13
C PRO A 70 18.78 -17.21 -6.50
N GLY A 71 18.93 -18.29 -7.28
CA GLY A 71 19.40 -19.60 -6.76
C GLY A 71 20.77 -19.57 -6.08
N TRP A 72 21.69 -18.70 -6.53
CA TRP A 72 23.00 -18.52 -5.90
C TRP A 72 22.90 -17.91 -4.49
N LEU A 73 21.88 -17.08 -4.24
CA LEU A 73 21.64 -16.43 -2.95
C LEU A 73 20.98 -17.40 -1.94
N LYS A 74 20.13 -18.33 -2.42
CA LYS A 74 19.50 -19.38 -1.58
C LYS A 74 20.50 -20.34 -0.96
N GLY A 75 21.64 -20.58 -1.61
CA GLY A 75 22.68 -21.50 -1.13
C GLY A 75 23.60 -20.92 -0.04
N ILE A 76 23.58 -19.59 0.14
CA ILE A 76 24.48 -18.86 1.05
C ILE A 76 23.72 -18.41 2.31
N LEU A 77 22.41 -18.20 2.20
CA LEU A 77 21.60 -17.64 3.27
C LEU A 77 20.97 -18.71 4.18
N PRO A 78 20.99 -18.53 5.50
CA PRO A 78 20.24 -19.41 6.41
C PRO A 78 18.74 -19.29 6.13
N LYS A 79 17.96 -20.34 6.41
CA LYS A 79 16.52 -20.37 6.12
C LYS A 79 15.73 -19.20 6.75
N THR A 80 16.19 -18.69 7.89
CA THR A 80 15.64 -17.52 8.59
C THR A 80 15.85 -16.19 7.85
N ALA A 81 16.83 -16.13 6.93
CA ALA A 81 17.06 -14.99 6.05
C ALA A 81 16.16 -14.98 4.81
N LEU A 82 15.34 -16.02 4.63
CA LEU A 82 14.40 -16.16 3.53
C LEU A 82 12.96 -15.89 4.00
N MET A 83 12.81 -15.13 5.08
CA MET A 83 11.54 -14.81 5.73
C MET A 83 11.41 -13.28 5.91
N ALA A 84 10.19 -12.78 5.70
CA ALA A 84 9.81 -11.42 6.07
C ALA A 84 8.57 -11.47 6.98
N ASP A 85 8.69 -10.89 8.16
CA ASP A 85 7.59 -10.70 9.10
C ASP A 85 6.78 -9.47 8.68
N GLU A 86 5.47 -9.64 8.55
CA GLU A 86 4.49 -8.57 8.36
C GLU A 86 3.62 -8.45 9.61
N GLU A 87 3.72 -7.32 10.30
CA GLU A 87 2.77 -6.92 11.33
C GLU A 87 1.87 -5.80 10.76
N ALA A 88 0.54 -5.97 10.80
CA ALA A 88 -0.39 -4.96 10.31
C ALA A 88 -1.47 -4.62 11.35
N TRP A 89 -1.69 -3.33 11.54
CA TRP A 89 -2.72 -2.73 12.39
C TRP A 89 -3.71 -1.97 11.51
N ASN A 90 -4.91 -2.52 11.37
CA ASN A 90 -5.98 -1.91 10.59
C ASN A 90 -6.99 -1.23 11.52
N ALA A 91 -6.88 0.09 11.67
CA ALA A 91 -7.79 0.96 12.40
C ALA A 91 -8.38 2.02 11.46
N TYR A 92 -9.06 1.55 10.40
CA TYR A 92 -9.63 2.43 9.37
C TYR A 92 -10.33 3.66 9.98
N PRO A 93 -10.01 4.90 9.52
CA PRO A 93 -9.30 5.26 8.29
C PRO A 93 -7.78 5.40 8.41
N TYR A 94 -7.15 4.77 9.41
CA TYR A 94 -5.71 4.64 9.50
C TYR A 94 -5.30 3.18 9.45
N THR A 95 -4.27 2.87 8.66
CA THR A 95 -3.63 1.56 8.73
C THR A 95 -2.14 1.70 8.83
N LYS A 96 -1.52 0.82 9.59
CA LYS A 96 -0.08 0.71 9.71
C LYS A 96 0.33 -0.72 9.37
N THR A 97 1.30 -0.90 8.51
CA THR A 97 1.91 -2.19 8.23
C THR A 97 3.42 -2.06 8.37
N ARG A 98 4.05 -3.02 9.01
CA ARG A 98 5.49 -3.07 9.22
C ARG A 98 6.02 -4.40 8.72
N TYR A 99 6.95 -4.32 7.78
CA TYR A 99 7.75 -5.44 7.32
C TYR A 99 9.12 -5.41 7.98
N THR A 100 9.54 -6.53 8.56
CA THR A 100 10.89 -6.73 9.09
C THR A 100 11.49 -8.00 8.53
N CYS A 101 12.81 -8.02 8.35
CA CYS A 101 13.54 -9.24 7.98
C CYS A 101 14.46 -9.64 9.15
N PRO A 102 14.27 -10.82 9.76
CA PRO A 102 15.07 -11.26 10.91
C PRO A 102 16.59 -11.27 10.67
N PHE A 103 17.03 -11.40 9.42
CA PHE A 103 18.44 -11.44 9.06
C PHE A 103 19.09 -10.06 8.90
N VAL A 104 18.28 -9.02 8.69
CA VAL A 104 18.78 -7.65 8.50
C VAL A 104 18.21 -6.79 9.61
N GLU A 105 18.83 -6.87 10.80
CA GLU A 105 18.35 -6.24 12.04
C GLU A 105 17.97 -4.75 11.93
N LYS A 106 18.59 -4.03 10.98
CA LYS A 106 18.37 -2.59 10.76
C LYS A 106 17.44 -2.27 9.60
N PHE A 107 16.92 -3.27 8.89
CA PHE A 107 16.01 -3.11 7.78
C PHE A 107 14.56 -3.26 8.24
N TYR A 108 13.76 -2.23 7.97
CA TYR A 108 12.31 -2.35 7.98
C TYR A 108 11.69 -1.43 6.93
N LEU A 109 10.53 -1.86 6.45
CA LEU A 109 9.61 -1.04 5.68
C LEU A 109 8.37 -0.82 6.53
N GLU A 110 8.07 0.43 6.84
CA GLU A 110 6.85 0.82 7.53
C GLU A 110 5.97 1.57 6.54
N ILE A 111 4.73 1.13 6.41
CA ILE A 111 3.72 1.73 5.54
C ILE A 111 2.61 2.24 6.46
N GLU A 112 2.42 3.55 6.46
CA GLU A 112 1.28 4.18 7.11
C GLU A 112 0.34 4.68 6.02
N THR A 113 -0.96 4.47 6.18
CA THR A 113 -1.96 4.93 5.24
C THR A 113 -3.06 5.66 5.98
N TYR A 114 -3.43 6.83 5.47
CA TYR A 114 -4.66 7.52 5.83
C TYR A 114 -5.60 7.59 4.64
N TYR A 115 -6.90 7.49 4.93
CA TYR A 115 -7.96 7.67 3.95
C TYR A 115 -8.70 8.95 4.25
N PHE A 116 -8.63 9.92 3.33
CA PHE A 116 -9.29 11.20 3.46
C PHE A 116 -10.32 11.39 2.35
N ASN A 117 -11.32 12.21 2.64
CA ASN A 117 -12.33 12.61 1.67
C ASN A 117 -12.04 14.05 1.23
N ASP A 118 -10.92 14.24 0.55
CA ASP A 118 -10.39 15.54 0.15
C ASP A 118 -9.76 15.43 -1.24
N ASN A 119 -9.02 16.47 -1.66
CA ASN A 119 -8.50 16.61 -3.02
C ASN A 119 -7.04 16.18 -3.22
N GLY A 120 -6.31 15.69 -2.21
CA GLY A 120 -4.87 15.42 -2.39
C GLY A 120 -3.92 16.36 -1.69
N HIS A 121 -4.37 17.53 -1.25
CA HIS A 121 -3.46 18.65 -1.01
C HIS A 121 -3.19 18.94 0.46
N GLN A 122 -3.65 18.08 1.39
CA GLN A 122 -3.30 18.20 2.80
C GLN A 122 -1.79 18.04 3.02
N GLU A 123 -1.20 19.00 3.72
CA GLU A 123 0.21 18.97 4.07
C GLU A 123 0.45 18.21 5.37
N ASN A 124 1.49 17.37 5.38
CA ASN A 124 2.00 16.68 6.56
C ASN A 124 0.96 15.88 7.38
N VAL A 125 0.08 15.12 6.71
CA VAL A 125 -0.97 14.33 7.39
C VAL A 125 -0.40 13.29 8.36
N PHE A 126 0.83 12.81 8.11
CA PHE A 126 1.54 11.85 8.96
C PHE A 126 2.26 12.48 10.15
N ARG A 127 2.16 13.81 10.31
CA ARG A 127 2.78 14.59 11.39
C ARG A 127 4.28 14.30 11.51
N LEU A 128 4.96 14.21 10.37
CA LEU A 128 6.41 14.04 10.28
C LEU A 128 7.09 15.24 10.93
N ASN A 129 8.22 14.97 11.59
CA ASN A 129 9.01 15.98 12.27
C ASN A 129 10.17 16.47 11.38
N GLY A 130 10.68 17.67 11.72
CA GLY A 130 11.98 18.21 11.34
C GLY A 130 12.60 17.65 10.06
N SER A 131 13.53 16.71 10.20
CA SER A 131 14.30 16.15 9.09
C SER A 131 13.47 15.28 8.16
N ASP A 132 12.56 14.48 8.69
CA ASP A 132 11.75 13.54 7.90
C ASP A 132 10.78 14.30 7.01
N LEU A 133 10.16 15.36 7.55
CA LEU A 133 9.26 16.22 6.78
C LEU A 133 9.97 16.93 5.62
N ARG A 134 11.19 17.42 5.85
CA ARG A 134 12.01 18.14 4.86
C ARG A 134 12.54 17.23 3.75
N ASN A 135 12.88 15.99 4.09
CA ASN A 135 13.46 15.03 3.16
C ASN A 135 12.41 14.11 2.52
N ARG A 136 11.12 14.30 2.83
CA ARG A 136 10.06 13.50 2.21
C ARG A 136 9.95 13.80 0.73
N ILE A 137 9.74 12.76 -0.06
CA ILE A 137 9.39 12.88 -1.47
C ILE A 137 7.88 12.64 -1.55
N VAL A 138 7.15 13.55 -2.18
CA VAL A 138 5.71 13.42 -2.40
C VAL A 138 5.47 13.15 -3.87
N ASP A 139 4.91 11.98 -4.19
CA ASP A 139 4.53 11.58 -5.54
C ASP A 139 3.01 11.37 -5.59
N THR A 140 2.35 11.76 -6.67
CA THR A 140 0.95 11.40 -6.92
C THR A 140 0.92 10.22 -7.88
N ILE A 141 0.19 9.16 -7.54
CA ILE A 141 -0.04 8.02 -8.43
C ILE A 141 -1.36 8.23 -9.16
N ASP A 142 -1.30 8.38 -10.47
CA ASP A 142 -2.45 8.42 -11.37
C ASP A 142 -2.76 7.00 -11.85
N ILE A 143 -3.82 6.39 -11.32
CA ILE A 143 -4.24 5.02 -11.67
C ILE A 143 -4.60 4.82 -13.16
N VAL A 144 -4.71 5.90 -13.94
CA VAL A 144 -4.90 5.87 -15.39
C VAL A 144 -3.57 6.04 -16.12
N ARG A 145 -2.74 7.00 -15.73
CA ARG A 145 -1.48 7.29 -16.46
C ARG A 145 -0.31 6.39 -16.03
N ASP A 146 -0.26 5.97 -14.78
CA ASP A 146 0.80 5.14 -14.19
C ASP A 146 0.48 3.64 -14.31
N GLN A 147 0.33 3.17 -15.55
CA GLN A 147 0.01 1.76 -15.82
C GLN A 147 1.17 0.82 -15.51
N LEU A 148 0.80 -0.41 -15.11
CA LEU A 148 1.74 -1.52 -15.01
C LEU A 148 2.19 -1.98 -16.41
N TYR A 149 3.35 -2.62 -16.48
CA TYR A 149 3.92 -3.12 -17.74
C TYR A 149 4.13 -4.63 -17.70
N GLY A 150 4.15 -5.25 -18.88
CA GLY A 150 4.51 -6.66 -19.04
C GLY A 150 3.48 -7.61 -18.43
N THR A 151 3.96 -8.57 -17.63
CA THR A 151 3.12 -9.65 -17.06
C THR A 151 2.16 -9.19 -15.98
N ASP A 152 2.39 -8.01 -15.41
CA ASP A 152 1.58 -7.47 -14.31
C ASP A 152 0.38 -6.65 -14.84
N TYR A 153 0.34 -6.35 -16.13
CA TYR A 153 -0.78 -5.65 -16.76
C TYR A 153 -1.91 -6.62 -17.10
N VAL A 154 -3.10 -6.34 -16.55
CA VAL A 154 -4.34 -7.07 -16.83
C VAL A 154 -5.36 -6.08 -17.39
N LYS A 155 -5.75 -6.25 -18.65
CA LYS A 155 -6.64 -5.32 -19.36
C LYS A 155 -7.99 -5.16 -18.67
N GLU A 156 -8.51 -6.22 -18.07
CA GLU A 156 -9.79 -6.25 -17.38
C GLU A 156 -9.75 -5.46 -16.06
N GLU A 157 -8.57 -5.20 -15.52
CA GLU A 157 -8.34 -4.42 -14.30
C GLU A 157 -7.94 -2.95 -14.62
N ASP A 158 -7.76 -2.60 -15.91
CA ASP A 158 -7.38 -1.25 -16.33
C ASP A 158 -8.57 -0.27 -16.23
N PRO A 159 -8.47 0.79 -15.40
CA PRO A 159 -9.51 1.81 -15.25
C PRO A 159 -9.87 2.55 -16.55
N LYS A 160 -9.00 2.57 -17.57
CA LYS A 160 -9.28 3.13 -18.90
C LYS A 160 -10.34 2.36 -19.67
N TYR A 161 -10.51 1.08 -19.36
CA TYR A 161 -11.43 0.20 -20.07
C TYR A 161 -12.56 -0.29 -19.16
N TYR A 162 -12.33 -0.37 -17.86
CA TYR A 162 -13.32 -0.85 -16.90
C TYR A 162 -14.47 0.15 -16.71
N ARG A 163 -15.71 -0.36 -16.78
CA ARG A 163 -16.93 0.34 -16.37
C ARG A 163 -17.71 -0.53 -15.41
N SER A 164 -18.07 0.03 -14.26
CA SER A 164 -18.90 -0.66 -13.27
C SER A 164 -20.35 -0.76 -13.78
N GLU A 165 -20.87 -1.98 -13.94
CA GLU A 165 -22.28 -2.21 -14.29
C GLU A 165 -23.25 -1.72 -13.20
N LYS A 166 -22.83 -1.78 -11.93
CA LYS A 166 -23.68 -1.43 -10.79
C LYS A 166 -23.77 0.07 -10.53
N THR A 167 -22.66 0.79 -10.70
CA THR A 167 -22.57 2.22 -10.35
C THR A 167 -22.48 3.12 -11.57
N GLY A 168 -22.18 2.57 -12.75
CA GLY A 168 -21.92 3.33 -13.97
C GLY A 168 -20.59 4.08 -13.97
N ARG A 169 -19.77 4.00 -12.91
CA ARG A 169 -18.43 4.63 -12.83
C ARG A 169 -17.47 4.04 -13.86
N GLY A 170 -16.58 4.88 -14.36
CA GLY A 170 -15.64 4.54 -15.42
C GLY A 170 -16.29 4.46 -16.82
N PRO A 171 -15.51 4.25 -17.89
CA PRO A 171 -14.05 4.25 -17.88
C PRO A 171 -13.48 5.63 -17.53
N LEU A 172 -12.30 5.64 -16.91
CA LEU A 172 -11.60 6.87 -16.57
C LEU A 172 -10.82 7.39 -17.79
N THR A 173 -10.96 8.68 -18.09
CA THR A 173 -10.25 9.35 -19.18
C THR A 173 -8.85 9.76 -18.72
N GLU A 174 -7.99 10.19 -19.64
CA GLU A 174 -6.67 10.71 -19.29
C GLU A 174 -6.73 12.02 -18.48
N THR A 175 -7.86 12.73 -18.50
CA THR A 175 -8.11 13.97 -17.75
C THR A 175 -8.84 13.75 -16.43
N TRP A 176 -9.17 12.50 -16.09
CA TRP A 176 -10.05 12.19 -14.96
C TRP A 176 -9.60 12.83 -13.65
N LEU A 177 -8.28 12.98 -13.44
CA LEU A 177 -7.73 13.56 -12.23
C LEU A 177 -7.87 15.09 -12.18
N GLU A 178 -7.73 15.76 -13.33
CA GLU A 178 -7.98 17.19 -13.47
C GLU A 178 -9.48 17.48 -13.29
N ASP A 179 -10.33 16.67 -13.93
CA ASP A 179 -11.78 16.72 -13.78
C ASP A 179 -12.17 16.51 -12.30
N TYR A 180 -11.57 15.52 -11.62
CA TYR A 180 -11.72 15.28 -10.18
C TYR A 180 -11.36 16.50 -9.33
N TRP A 181 -10.20 17.11 -9.55
CA TRP A 181 -9.78 18.27 -8.76
C TRP A 181 -10.67 19.49 -8.97
N ASN A 182 -11.24 19.65 -10.18
CA ASN A 182 -12.19 20.71 -10.48
C ASN A 182 -13.56 20.43 -9.83
N GLU A 183 -14.05 19.19 -9.88
CA GLU A 183 -15.35 18.81 -9.29
C GLU A 183 -15.37 18.84 -7.76
N VAL A 184 -14.25 18.51 -7.10
CA VAL A 184 -14.13 18.57 -5.63
C VAL A 184 -14.32 20.00 -5.09
N CYS A 185 -14.12 21.04 -5.92
CA CYS A 185 -14.43 22.42 -5.56
C CYS A 185 -15.94 22.72 -5.47
N ASP A 186 -16.80 21.96 -6.17
CA ASP A 186 -18.21 22.32 -6.40
C ASP A 186 -19.26 21.35 -5.78
N ALA A 187 -18.83 20.25 -5.15
CA ALA A 187 -19.55 19.34 -4.24
C ALA A 187 -19.55 17.86 -4.69
N VAL A 188 -19.40 16.98 -3.68
CA VAL A 188 -19.39 15.51 -3.69
C VAL A 188 -18.01 14.84 -3.94
N LEU A 189 -17.11 15.10 -3.00
CA LEU A 189 -16.36 14.11 -2.19
C LEU A 189 -16.09 12.71 -2.78
N LEU A 190 -14.93 12.58 -3.45
CA LEU A 190 -14.27 11.32 -3.76
C LEU A 190 -12.97 11.20 -2.91
N PRO A 191 -12.57 10.01 -2.46
CA PRO A 191 -11.58 9.77 -1.45
C PRO A 191 -10.20 9.77 -2.08
N LEU A 192 -9.30 10.32 -1.31
CA LEU A 192 -7.89 10.20 -1.54
C LEU A 192 -7.33 9.18 -0.55
N LYS A 193 -6.57 8.22 -1.06
CA LYS A 193 -5.72 7.37 -0.26
C LYS A 193 -4.33 8.01 -0.19
N LEU A 194 -3.90 8.40 1.01
CA LEU A 194 -2.54 8.87 1.27
C LEU A 194 -1.73 7.72 1.86
N VAL A 195 -0.68 7.28 1.17
CA VAL A 195 0.21 6.20 1.61
C VAL A 195 1.60 6.77 1.85
N CYS A 196 2.06 6.78 3.10
CA CYS A 196 3.45 7.12 3.42
C CYS A 196 4.25 5.85 3.69
N PHE A 197 5.30 5.67 2.90
CA PHE A 197 6.30 4.64 3.07
C PHE A 197 7.50 5.26 3.78
N ARG A 198 7.80 4.71 4.94
CA ARG A 198 9.03 4.97 5.67
C ARG A 198 9.93 3.78 5.53
N PHE A 199 11.03 3.99 4.82
CA PHE A 199 12.04 2.99 4.59
C PHE A 199 13.27 3.28 5.47
N ARG A 200 13.67 2.29 6.27
CA ARG A 200 14.93 2.35 7.03
C ARG A 200 15.72 1.07 6.78
N GLY A 201 16.87 1.21 6.12
CA GLY A 201 17.77 0.11 5.79
C GLY A 201 18.88 0.56 4.82
N GLU A 202 19.87 -0.30 4.56
CA GLU A 202 20.99 0.01 3.66
C GLU A 202 20.56 0.17 2.19
N LEU A 203 19.47 -0.50 1.79
CA LEU A 203 18.82 -0.39 0.47
C LEU A 203 18.23 1.00 0.16
N SER A 204 18.15 1.92 1.14
CA SER A 204 17.70 3.31 0.93
C SER A 204 18.56 4.06 -0.09
N ARG A 205 19.81 3.61 -0.31
CA ARG A 205 20.72 4.14 -1.33
C ARG A 205 20.39 3.68 -2.76
N TYR A 206 19.86 2.47 -2.93
CA TYR A 206 19.62 1.90 -4.28
C TYR A 206 18.45 2.57 -5.03
N GLU A 207 17.41 3.02 -4.32
CA GLU A 207 16.30 3.77 -4.95
C GLU A 207 16.61 5.25 -5.19
N THR A 208 17.56 5.83 -4.46
CA THR A 208 18.00 7.22 -4.70
C THR A 208 18.95 7.33 -5.89
N GLU A 209 19.58 6.24 -6.31
CA GLU A 209 20.57 6.21 -7.40
C GLU A 209 19.98 5.85 -8.78
N ASN A 210 18.69 5.47 -8.88
CA ASN A 210 18.06 4.98 -10.12
C ASN A 210 16.83 5.79 -10.59
N ARG A 211 16.75 7.09 -10.28
CA ARG A 211 15.84 8.04 -10.93
C ARG A 211 16.63 9.16 -11.60
#